data_AF-A0A382HNW5-F1
#
_entry.id   AF-A0A382HNW5-F1
#
_cell.length_a   1.000
_cell.length_b   1.000
_cell.length_c   1.000
_cell.angle_alpha   90.00
_cell.angle_beta   90.00
_cell.angle_gamma   90.00
#
_symmetry.space_group_name_H-M   'P 1'
#
loop_
_entity.id
_entity.type
_entity.pdbx_description
1 polymer ?
#
loop_
_entity_poly.entity_id
_entity_poly.type
_entity_poly.pdbx_seq_one_letter_code
_entity_poly.pdbx_strand_id
1 'polypeptide(L)'
;METYKLQIKHHIPWMVIISFLLFSNFSYSEEPLEEVPEKKEDKKEYIKDVVKKFTHFEGYIKTYQDPKTSSLYFSLKKELLDKEFIYFAHVRDGVVAARRNRGSYLDNGVFKFEKHFETIRLIRVNTAFYLDPKSALSKSSGANISDSVIQIFPIESKDKEETKFLINVSGLFLSEALTPITPIPYPDAPPPK
;
A
#
# COMPACT_ATOMS: atom_id res chain seq x y z
N MET A 1 -43.89 6.38 -73.57
CA MET A 1 -42.90 5.38 -74.01
C MET A 1 -42.40 4.69 -72.74
N GLU A 2 -42.92 3.52 -72.35
CA GLU A 2 -42.53 2.19 -72.86
C GLU A 2 -41.00 2.01 -72.76
N THR A 3 -40.40 1.03 -72.08
CA THR A 3 -40.79 -0.37 -71.81
C THR A 3 -39.80 -1.05 -70.81
N TYR A 4 -40.31 -1.97 -69.98
CA TYR A 4 -39.81 -3.32 -69.55
C TYR A 4 -38.32 -3.51 -69.12
N LYS A 5 -37.91 -4.37 -68.17
CA LYS A 5 -38.45 -5.50 -67.39
C LYS A 5 -37.30 -5.94 -66.43
N LEU A 6 -37.58 -6.39 -65.20
CA LEU A 6 -37.22 -7.74 -64.73
C LEU A 6 -37.75 -8.01 -63.31
N GLN A 7 -38.59 -9.04 -63.22
CA GLN A 7 -39.01 -9.68 -61.97
C GLN A 7 -37.85 -10.44 -61.34
N ILE A 8 -37.65 -10.30 -60.02
CA ILE A 8 -37.00 -11.33 -59.20
C ILE A 8 -38.00 -11.76 -58.14
N LYS A 9 -38.47 -12.99 -58.33
CA LYS A 9 -39.41 -13.70 -57.47
C LYS A 9 -38.56 -14.44 -56.43
N HIS A 10 -38.46 -13.94 -55.20
CA HIS A 10 -37.97 -14.73 -54.06
C HIS A 10 -39.16 -15.26 -53.27
N HIS A 11 -39.58 -16.46 -53.67
CA HIS A 11 -40.16 -17.45 -52.76
C HIS A 11 -39.08 -17.87 -51.75
N ILE A 12 -39.46 -18.14 -50.49
CA ILE A 12 -38.76 -18.93 -49.42
C ILE A 12 -38.66 -18.14 -48.09
N PRO A 13 -39.13 -18.68 -46.95
CA PRO A 13 -40.53 -19.01 -46.68
C PRO A 13 -40.98 -18.48 -45.30
N TRP A 14 -42.25 -18.68 -44.97
CA TRP A 14 -42.89 -18.48 -43.67
C TRP A 14 -42.21 -19.22 -42.48
N MET A 15 -41.12 -19.97 -42.68
CA MET A 15 -40.49 -20.76 -41.60
C MET A 15 -39.69 -19.96 -40.57
N VAL A 16 -39.35 -18.69 -40.81
CA VAL A 16 -38.52 -17.93 -39.84
C VAL A 16 -39.36 -17.35 -38.68
N ILE A 17 -40.68 -17.19 -38.86
CA ILE A 17 -41.53 -16.55 -37.84
C ILE A 17 -42.10 -17.58 -36.82
N ILE A 18 -42.06 -18.88 -37.11
CA ILE A 18 -42.53 -19.94 -36.20
C ILE A 18 -41.44 -20.42 -35.22
N SER A 19 -40.19 -19.98 -35.37
CA SER A 19 -39.11 -20.33 -34.42
C SER A 19 -39.15 -19.53 -33.11
N PHE A 20 -39.96 -18.46 -33.01
CA PHE A 20 -39.95 -17.58 -31.84
C PHE A 20 -41.00 -17.95 -30.77
N LEU A 21 -41.86 -18.95 -31.01
CA LEU A 21 -42.97 -19.34 -30.12
C LEU A 21 -42.78 -20.69 -29.39
N LEU A 22 -41.61 -21.32 -29.47
CA LEU A 22 -41.33 -22.60 -28.78
C LEU A 22 -40.20 -22.56 -27.74
N PHE A 23 -39.61 -21.39 -27.45
CA PHE A 23 -38.55 -21.25 -26.45
C PHE A 23 -39.04 -20.86 -25.04
N SER A 24 -40.33 -21.03 -24.72
CA SER A 24 -40.87 -20.73 -23.40
C SER A 24 -40.97 -21.93 -22.45
N ASN A 25 -40.35 -23.06 -22.77
CA ASN A 25 -40.30 -24.23 -21.87
C ASN A 25 -38.87 -24.79 -21.79
N PHE A 26 -37.94 -24.00 -21.25
CA PHE A 26 -36.71 -24.56 -20.70
C PHE A 26 -36.96 -24.81 -19.21
N SER A 27 -37.15 -26.08 -18.85
CA SER A 27 -37.27 -26.54 -17.47
C SER A 27 -36.10 -26.04 -16.64
N TYR A 28 -36.41 -25.24 -15.62
CA TYR A 28 -35.49 -24.92 -14.55
C TYR A 28 -35.42 -26.15 -13.63
N SER A 29 -34.34 -26.93 -13.73
CA SER A 29 -34.03 -27.96 -12.75
C SER A 29 -33.48 -27.25 -11.52
N GLU A 30 -34.19 -27.33 -10.39
CA GLU A 30 -33.68 -26.86 -9.10
C GLU A 30 -32.50 -27.75 -8.68
N GLU A 31 -31.29 -27.29 -8.98
CA GLU A 31 -30.09 -27.78 -8.30
C GLU A 31 -30.15 -27.35 -6.83
N PRO A 32 -29.86 -28.24 -5.87
CA PRO A 32 -29.88 -27.90 -4.46
C PRO A 32 -28.88 -26.75 -4.20
N LEU A 33 -29.39 -25.65 -3.65
CA LEU A 33 -28.59 -24.52 -3.20
C LEU A 33 -27.59 -25.03 -2.16
N GLU A 34 -26.34 -25.23 -2.57
CA GLU A 34 -25.23 -25.30 -1.63
C GLU A 34 -25.23 -24.00 -0.82
N GLU A 35 -25.45 -24.13 0.50
CA GLU A 35 -25.33 -23.04 1.44
C GLU A 35 -23.95 -22.43 1.31
N VAL A 36 -23.87 -21.27 0.65
CA VAL A 36 -22.68 -20.42 0.69
C VAL A 36 -22.40 -20.16 2.18
N PRO A 37 -21.26 -20.59 2.74
CA PRO A 37 -21.00 -20.38 4.14
C PRO A 37 -21.08 -18.89 4.40
N GLU A 38 -22.01 -18.50 5.28
CA GLU A 38 -22.17 -17.14 5.76
C GLU A 38 -20.78 -16.63 6.15
N LYS A 39 -20.27 -15.70 5.34
CA LYS A 39 -18.96 -15.10 5.54
C LYS A 39 -19.05 -14.40 6.89
N LYS A 40 -18.54 -15.05 7.95
CA LYS A 40 -18.48 -14.50 9.29
C LYS A 40 -17.98 -13.07 9.14
N GLU A 41 -18.86 -12.13 9.47
CA GLU A 41 -18.53 -10.72 9.43
C GLU A 41 -17.36 -10.56 10.40
N ASP A 42 -16.15 -10.35 9.86
CA ASP A 42 -14.95 -10.16 10.66
C ASP A 42 -15.24 -8.97 11.58
N LYS A 43 -15.43 -9.28 12.86
CA LYS A 43 -15.74 -8.32 13.90
C LYS A 43 -14.56 -7.36 13.95
N LYS A 44 -14.66 -6.20 13.30
CA LYS A 44 -13.57 -5.22 13.20
C LYS A 44 -13.07 -4.90 14.59
N GLU A 45 -11.91 -5.46 14.95
CA GLU A 45 -11.24 -5.15 16.19
C GLU A 45 -10.68 -3.74 16.07
N TYR A 46 -11.14 -2.83 16.93
CA TYR A 46 -10.62 -1.47 16.95
C TYR A 46 -9.26 -1.45 17.64
N ILE A 47 -8.48 -0.38 17.40
CA ILE A 47 -7.14 -0.24 18.00
C ILE A 47 -7.21 -0.43 19.52
N LYS A 48 -8.26 0.12 20.15
CA LYS A 48 -8.49 0.00 21.60
C LYS A 48 -8.65 -1.44 22.07
N ASP A 49 -9.08 -2.36 21.23
CA ASP A 49 -9.24 -3.78 21.55
C ASP A 49 -7.91 -4.53 21.37
N VAL A 50 -7.19 -4.26 20.28
CA VAL A 50 -5.89 -4.88 19.98
C VAL A 50 -4.84 -4.53 21.03
N VAL A 51 -4.73 -3.24 21.40
CA VAL A 51 -3.62 -2.76 22.24
C VAL A 51 -3.90 -2.79 23.75
N LYS A 52 -5.02 -3.38 24.21
CA LYS A 52 -5.42 -3.34 25.65
C LYS A 52 -4.34 -3.81 26.61
N LYS A 53 -3.56 -4.80 26.17
CA LYS A 53 -2.51 -5.46 26.98
C LYS A 53 -1.10 -5.03 26.57
N PHE A 54 -0.97 -4.14 25.59
CA PHE A 54 0.32 -3.68 25.09
C PHE A 54 0.88 -2.62 26.01
N THR A 55 2.20 -2.61 26.17
CA THR A 55 2.88 -1.47 26.78
C THR A 55 2.89 -0.31 25.78
N HIS A 56 2.81 0.93 26.26
CA HIS A 56 2.79 2.10 25.38
C HIS A 56 3.90 3.06 25.73
N PHE A 57 4.43 3.71 24.70
CA PHE A 57 5.47 4.72 24.78
C PHE A 57 4.96 5.98 24.12
N GLU A 58 5.00 7.08 24.86
CA GLU A 58 4.67 8.40 24.33
C GLU A 58 5.85 8.96 23.54
N GLY A 59 5.56 9.69 22.47
CA GLY A 59 6.56 10.25 21.57
C GLY A 59 5.91 10.99 20.41
N TYR A 60 6.71 11.39 19.41
CA TYR A 60 6.18 12.02 18.19
C TYR A 60 5.15 11.12 17.49
N ILE A 61 5.44 9.81 17.46
CA ILE A 61 4.51 8.77 17.07
C ILE A 61 4.27 7.89 18.30
N LYS A 62 3.01 7.70 18.67
CA LYS A 62 2.65 6.82 19.78
C LYS A 62 2.97 5.38 19.40
N THR A 63 3.79 4.73 20.22
CA THR A 63 4.28 3.37 19.97
C THR A 63 3.68 2.42 20.98
N TYR A 64 3.27 1.24 20.53
CA TYR A 64 2.85 0.13 21.37
C TYR A 64 3.81 -1.04 21.20
N GLN A 65 4.04 -1.80 22.26
CA GLN A 65 4.79 -3.04 22.22
C GLN A 65 3.95 -4.17 22.81
N ASP A 66 3.85 -5.27 22.08
CA ASP A 66 3.23 -6.48 22.59
C ASP A 66 4.19 -7.16 23.58
N PRO A 67 3.83 -7.30 24.87
CA PRO A 67 4.70 -7.94 25.86
C PRO A 67 4.94 -9.43 25.60
N LYS A 68 4.14 -10.09 24.75
CA LYS A 68 4.30 -11.52 24.43
C LYS A 68 5.27 -11.75 23.28
N THR A 69 5.13 -11.00 22.19
CA THR A 69 5.93 -11.18 20.97
C THR A 69 7.07 -10.18 20.85
N SER A 70 7.10 -9.15 21.70
CA SER A 70 7.97 -7.97 21.56
C SER A 70 7.75 -7.16 20.28
N SER A 71 6.68 -7.44 19.52
CA SER A 71 6.36 -6.71 18.29
C SER A 71 6.03 -5.25 18.59
N LEU A 72 6.55 -4.36 17.76
CA LEU A 72 6.36 -2.91 17.83
C LEU A 72 5.30 -2.46 16.82
N TYR A 73 4.41 -1.59 17.29
CA TYR A 73 3.34 -1.03 16.50
C TYR A 73 3.32 0.49 16.64
N PHE A 74 3.09 1.19 15.54
CA PHE A 74 2.81 2.62 15.55
C PHE A 74 1.32 2.87 15.45
N SER A 75 0.82 3.79 16.28
CA SER A 75 -0.50 4.39 16.10
C SER A 75 -0.32 5.75 15.43
N LEU A 76 -0.49 5.75 14.12
CA LEU A 76 -0.40 6.94 13.29
C LEU A 76 -1.73 7.69 13.33
N LYS A 77 -1.69 8.96 13.75
CA LYS A 77 -2.83 9.84 13.59
C LYS A 77 -2.92 10.31 12.14
N LYS A 78 -4.13 10.56 11.67
CA LYS A 78 -4.41 11.10 10.34
C LYS A 78 -3.68 12.43 10.12
N GLU A 79 -3.48 13.24 11.16
CA GLU A 79 -2.74 14.50 11.03
C GLU A 79 -1.24 14.33 10.79
N LEU A 80 -0.67 13.12 10.96
CA LEU A 80 0.73 12.82 10.65
C LEU A 80 0.89 12.26 9.23
N LEU A 81 -0.21 11.90 8.55
CA LEU A 81 -0.16 11.49 7.16
C LEU A 81 0.18 12.68 6.27
N ASP A 82 0.98 12.41 5.23
CA ASP A 82 1.50 13.37 4.26
C ASP A 82 2.31 14.52 4.87
N LYS A 83 2.59 14.47 6.17
CA LYS A 83 3.50 15.40 6.84
C LYS A 83 4.92 14.88 6.79
N GLU A 84 5.79 15.75 6.31
CA GLU A 84 7.22 15.52 6.25
C GLU A 84 7.84 15.62 7.65
N PHE A 85 8.76 14.71 7.94
CA PHE A 85 9.61 14.73 9.13
C PHE A 85 11.04 14.38 8.76
N ILE A 86 11.99 14.84 9.57
CA ILE A 86 13.42 14.59 9.35
C ILE A 86 13.81 13.32 10.11
N TYR A 87 14.35 12.37 9.38
CA TYR A 87 15.06 11.22 9.93
C TYR A 87 16.56 11.53 9.96
N PHE A 88 17.23 11.12 11.04
CA PHE A 88 18.69 11.13 11.12
C PHE A 88 19.18 9.91 11.91
N ALA A 89 20.31 9.36 11.48
CA ALA A 89 20.97 8.23 12.11
C ALA A 89 22.41 8.59 12.45
N HIS A 90 22.82 8.26 13.68
CA HIS A 90 24.19 8.38 14.14
C HIS A 90 24.54 7.19 15.03
N VAL A 91 25.82 6.87 15.09
CA VAL A 91 26.35 5.82 15.95
C VAL A 91 26.36 6.31 17.39
N ARG A 92 25.70 5.59 18.29
CA ARG A 92 25.79 5.86 19.73
C ARG A 92 27.11 5.37 20.29
N ASP A 93 27.37 4.07 20.18
CA ASP A 93 28.59 3.44 20.67
C ASP A 93 28.99 2.37 19.65
N GLY A 94 30.18 2.51 19.06
CA GLY A 94 30.67 1.56 18.07
C GLY A 94 32.19 1.48 18.06
N VAL A 95 32.68 0.43 17.42
CA VAL A 95 34.11 0.09 17.42
C VAL A 95 34.88 0.95 16.42
N VAL A 96 36.04 1.45 16.86
CA VAL A 96 36.93 2.30 16.03
C VAL A 96 37.39 1.55 14.78
N ALA A 97 37.64 0.24 14.88
CA ALA A 97 38.06 -0.59 13.76
C ALA A 97 37.05 -0.60 12.59
N ALA A 98 35.76 -0.47 12.88
CA ALA A 98 34.71 -0.37 11.85
C ALA A 98 34.54 1.06 11.30
N ARG A 99 35.34 2.03 11.75
CA ARG A 99 35.18 3.48 11.47
C ARG A 99 33.80 4.02 11.83
N ARG A 100 33.17 3.40 12.83
CA ARG A 100 31.84 3.75 13.34
C ARG A 100 31.98 4.04 14.84
N ASN A 101 32.74 5.07 15.19
CA ASN A 101 32.90 5.50 16.58
C ASN A 101 31.67 6.31 17.04
N ARG A 102 31.57 6.57 18.35
CA ARG A 102 30.49 7.38 18.93
C ARG A 102 30.38 8.73 18.23
N GLY A 103 29.17 9.08 17.85
CA GLY A 103 28.82 10.31 17.16
C GLY A 103 29.01 10.25 15.64
N SER A 104 29.54 9.17 15.07
CA SER A 104 29.64 9.02 13.62
C SER A 104 28.28 9.14 12.97
N TYR A 105 28.17 10.04 12.01
CA TYR A 105 26.97 10.22 11.22
C TYR A 105 26.76 9.06 10.24
N LEU A 106 25.52 8.63 10.05
CA LEU A 106 25.18 7.53 9.16
C LEU A 106 24.31 7.94 7.98
N ASP A 107 23.16 8.54 8.24
CA ASP A 107 22.20 8.90 7.21
C ASP A 107 21.24 9.97 7.71
N ASN A 108 20.58 10.65 6.78
CA ASN A 108 19.40 11.47 7.01
C ASN A 108 18.50 11.49 5.79
N GLY A 109 17.24 11.80 6.02
CA GLY A 109 16.33 12.11 4.93
C GLY A 109 15.10 12.82 5.41
N VAL A 110 14.34 13.33 4.44
CA VAL A 110 12.97 13.78 4.66
C VAL A 110 12.06 12.59 4.36
N PHE A 111 11.20 12.24 5.31
CA PHE A 111 10.29 11.12 5.21
C PHE A 111 8.86 11.57 5.44
N LYS A 112 7.90 10.84 4.89
CA LYS A 112 6.47 11.01 5.17
C LYS A 112 5.78 9.66 5.20
N PHE A 113 4.67 9.58 5.93
CA PHE A 113 3.74 8.45 5.86
C PHE A 113 2.60 8.80 4.91
N GLU A 114 2.37 8.00 3.87
CA GLU A 114 1.28 8.18 2.91
C GLU A 114 0.28 7.04 3.05
N LYS A 115 -1.02 7.35 3.12
CA LYS A 115 -2.05 6.30 3.10
C LYS A 115 -2.38 5.93 1.66
N HIS A 116 -2.36 4.65 1.36
CA HIS A 116 -2.77 4.10 0.08
C HIS A 116 -3.66 2.88 0.26
N PHE A 117 -4.95 3.05 0.01
CA PHE A 117 -6.00 2.05 0.31
C PHE A 117 -5.91 1.54 1.76
N GLU A 118 -5.65 0.25 1.94
CA GLU A 118 -5.52 -0.44 3.23
C GLU A 118 -4.07 -0.57 3.71
N THR A 119 -3.18 0.27 3.16
CA THR A 119 -1.77 0.30 3.54
C THR A 119 -1.33 1.72 3.90
N ILE A 120 -0.29 1.81 4.73
CA ILE A 120 0.51 3.01 4.93
C ILE A 120 1.88 2.76 4.30
N ARG A 121 2.38 3.71 3.52
CA ARG A 121 3.71 3.69 2.93
C ARG A 121 4.61 4.65 3.68
N LEU A 122 5.81 4.20 4.05
CA LEU A 122 6.88 5.10 4.45
C LEU A 122 7.65 5.50 3.19
N ILE A 123 7.64 6.80 2.90
CA ILE A 123 8.22 7.37 1.69
C ILE A 123 9.39 8.27 2.09
N ARG A 124 10.54 8.10 1.45
CA ARG A 124 11.67 9.02 1.49
C ARG A 124 11.50 10.03 0.34
N VAL A 125 11.36 11.30 0.70
CA VAL A 125 11.13 12.39 -0.25
C VAL A 125 12.44 12.69 -0.98
N ASN A 126 12.36 12.85 -2.30
CA ASN A 126 13.50 13.23 -3.11
C ASN A 126 13.79 14.73 -2.97
N THR A 127 14.80 15.07 -2.18
CA THR A 127 15.22 16.46 -1.94
C THR A 127 16.27 16.98 -2.92
N ALA A 128 16.67 16.18 -3.92
CA ALA A 128 17.65 16.60 -4.93
C ALA A 128 17.08 17.64 -5.91
N PHE A 129 15.76 17.77 -5.98
CA PHE A 129 15.08 18.68 -6.90
C PHE A 129 14.21 19.66 -6.13
N TYR A 130 14.38 20.95 -6.43
CA TYR A 130 13.55 22.01 -5.90
C TYR A 130 13.20 22.98 -7.02
N LEU A 131 11.92 23.25 -7.20
CA LEU A 131 11.42 24.23 -8.16
C LEU A 131 10.87 25.41 -7.39
N ASP A 132 11.40 26.61 -7.65
CA ASP A 132 10.89 27.85 -7.07
C ASP A 132 9.39 28.00 -7.40
N PRO A 133 8.50 28.03 -6.39
CA PRO A 133 7.06 28.16 -6.59
C PRO A 133 6.64 29.39 -7.40
N LYS A 134 7.44 30.46 -7.37
CA LYS A 134 7.17 31.73 -8.08
C LYS A 134 7.58 31.69 -9.56
N SER A 135 8.38 30.71 -9.97
CA SER A 135 8.85 30.55 -11.34
C SER A 135 7.82 29.84 -12.21
N ALA A 136 7.84 30.11 -13.52
CA ALA A 136 7.03 29.36 -14.50
C ALA A 136 7.32 27.85 -14.48
N LEU A 137 8.53 27.46 -14.07
CA LEU A 137 8.95 26.06 -13.93
C LEU A 137 8.14 25.31 -12.86
N SER A 138 7.55 25.98 -11.86
CA SER A 138 6.78 25.30 -10.80
C SER A 138 5.56 24.54 -11.34
N LYS A 139 5.07 24.91 -12.53
CA LYS A 139 3.98 24.21 -13.23
C LYS A 139 4.34 22.77 -13.62
N SER A 140 5.62 22.45 -13.75
CA SER A 140 6.12 21.10 -13.98
C SER A 140 6.68 20.45 -12.72
N SER A 141 6.35 20.96 -11.53
CA SER A 141 6.75 20.34 -10.26
C SER A 141 6.26 18.89 -10.19
N GLY A 142 7.14 17.97 -9.77
CA GLY A 142 6.87 16.54 -9.73
C GLY A 142 6.97 15.81 -11.07
N ALA A 143 7.12 16.51 -12.20
CA ALA A 143 7.36 15.85 -13.49
C ALA A 143 8.74 15.19 -13.51
N ASN A 144 8.79 13.89 -13.86
CA ASN A 144 10.02 13.09 -13.90
C ASN A 144 10.78 13.03 -12.56
N ILE A 145 10.12 13.29 -11.43
CA ILE A 145 10.68 13.17 -10.08
C ILE A 145 9.85 12.15 -9.33
N SER A 146 10.52 11.18 -8.71
CA SER A 146 9.87 10.15 -7.90
C SER A 146 10.48 10.11 -6.50
N ASP A 147 9.61 10.06 -5.50
CA ASP A 147 9.99 9.70 -4.13
C ASP A 147 10.22 8.18 -4.02
N SER A 148 10.97 7.76 -3.01
CA SER A 148 11.27 6.33 -2.78
C SER A 148 10.34 5.74 -1.73
N VAL A 149 9.60 4.67 -2.08
CA VAL A 149 8.84 3.89 -1.10
C VAL A 149 9.82 2.95 -0.38
N ILE A 150 10.04 3.20 0.92
CA ILE A 150 11.00 2.45 1.73
C ILE A 150 10.36 1.18 2.28
N GLN A 151 9.12 1.28 2.77
CA GLN A 151 8.39 0.16 3.34
C GLN A 151 6.89 0.38 3.20
N ILE A 152 6.15 -0.71 3.00
CA ILE A 152 4.68 -0.73 2.98
C ILE A 152 4.20 -1.51 4.20
N PHE A 153 3.26 -0.92 4.93
CA PHE A 153 2.66 -1.49 6.13
C PHE A 153 1.16 -1.72 5.89
N PRO A 154 0.67 -2.96 6.02
CA PRO A 154 -0.76 -3.20 6.13
C PRO A 154 -1.34 -2.47 7.34
N ILE A 155 -2.54 -1.91 7.20
CA ILE A 155 -3.28 -1.37 8.35
C ILE A 155 -3.93 -2.53 9.09
N GLU A 156 -3.46 -2.81 10.29
CA GLU A 156 -3.98 -3.92 11.10
C GLU A 156 -5.29 -3.58 11.79
N SER A 157 -5.42 -2.32 12.21
CA SER A 157 -6.63 -1.84 12.88
C SER A 157 -6.76 -0.32 12.74
N LYS A 158 -8.01 0.14 12.82
CA LYS A 158 -8.39 1.55 12.78
C LYS A 158 -9.24 1.87 14.01
N ASP A 159 -9.36 3.14 14.36
CA ASP A 159 -10.42 3.56 15.27
C ASP A 159 -11.76 3.72 14.52
N LYS A 160 -12.85 3.92 15.28
CA LYS A 160 -14.20 4.05 14.71
C LYS A 160 -14.34 5.18 13.69
N GLU A 161 -13.57 6.24 13.89
CA GLU A 161 -13.63 7.47 13.09
C GLU A 161 -12.56 7.50 11.98
N GLU A 162 -11.75 6.45 11.84
CA GLU A 162 -10.60 6.38 10.94
C GLU A 162 -9.65 7.59 11.05
N THR A 163 -9.46 8.08 12.28
CA THR A 163 -8.50 9.12 12.64
C THR A 163 -7.15 8.53 13.02
N LYS A 164 -7.09 7.24 13.34
CA LYS A 164 -5.87 6.54 13.74
C LYS A 164 -5.74 5.21 13.02
N PHE A 165 -4.49 4.88 12.69
CA PHE A 165 -4.11 3.65 12.01
C PHE A 165 -3.05 2.93 12.84
N LEU A 166 -3.29 1.66 13.16
CA LEU A 166 -2.29 0.80 13.80
C LEU A 166 -1.55 0.02 12.71
N ILE A 167 -0.23 0.12 12.73
CA ILE A 167 0.66 -0.58 11.80
C ILE A 167 1.77 -1.28 12.57
N ASN A 168 2.13 -2.51 12.17
CA ASN A 168 3.30 -3.21 12.70
C ASN A 168 4.57 -2.70 12.05
N VAL A 169 5.50 -2.20 12.86
CA VAL A 169 6.77 -1.60 12.41
C VAL A 169 7.98 -2.40 12.84
N SER A 170 7.79 -3.58 13.43
CA SER A 170 8.89 -4.45 13.87
C SER A 170 9.85 -4.77 12.73
N GLY A 171 9.30 -5.11 11.56
CA GLY A 171 10.09 -5.42 10.37
C GLY A 171 10.95 -4.24 9.90
N LEU A 172 10.47 -3.00 10.04
CA LEU A 172 11.23 -1.80 9.68
C LEU A 172 12.52 -1.70 10.52
N PHE A 173 12.40 -1.85 11.84
CA PHE A 173 13.52 -1.68 12.77
C PHE A 173 14.48 -2.88 12.84
N LEU A 174 14.01 -4.07 12.46
CA LEU A 174 14.87 -5.24 12.31
C LEU A 174 15.59 -5.27 10.96
N SER A 175 15.15 -4.46 10.00
CA SER A 175 15.74 -4.36 8.67
C SER A 175 16.78 -3.24 8.57
N GLU A 176 17.53 -3.26 7.47
CA GLU A 176 18.39 -2.15 7.05
C GLU A 176 17.71 -1.17 6.08
N ALA A 177 16.37 -1.18 6.01
CA ALA A 177 15.62 -0.40 5.02
C ALA A 177 15.77 1.12 5.17
N LEU A 178 15.92 1.61 6.41
CA LEU A 178 16.14 3.05 6.66
C LEU A 178 17.58 3.48 6.41
N THR A 179 18.54 2.69 6.89
CA THR A 179 19.96 3.00 6.82
C THR A 179 20.75 1.70 6.67
N PRO A 180 21.27 1.41 5.47
CA PRO A 180 22.18 0.31 5.24
C PRO A 180 23.42 0.44 6.11
N ILE A 181 23.70 -0.59 6.90
CA ILE A 181 24.91 -0.70 7.72
C ILE A 181 25.84 -1.79 7.19
N THR A 182 25.28 -2.78 6.49
CA THR A 182 26.04 -3.82 5.82
C THR A 182 26.85 -3.20 4.68
N PRO A 183 28.15 -3.54 4.54
CA PRO A 183 28.96 -3.09 3.42
C PRO A 183 28.32 -3.51 2.09
N ILE A 184 28.28 -2.58 1.13
CA ILE A 184 27.88 -2.92 -0.23
C ILE A 184 28.94 -3.88 -0.78
N PRO A 185 28.57 -5.13 -1.13
CA PRO A 185 29.54 -6.07 -1.65
C PRO A 185 30.14 -5.53 -2.95
N TYR A 186 31.46 -5.64 -3.07
CA TYR A 186 32.11 -5.37 -4.35
C TYR A 186 31.63 -6.43 -5.36
N PRO A 187 31.29 -6.06 -6.61
CA PRO A 187 30.77 -7.00 -7.60
C PRO A 187 31.64 -8.25 -7.77
N ASP A 188 32.97 -8.09 -7.69
CA ASP A 188 33.95 -9.17 -7.85
C ASP A 188 34.47 -9.74 -6.51
N ALA A 189 33.94 -9.26 -5.37
CA ALA A 189 34.34 -9.81 -4.09
C ALA A 189 33.66 -11.16 -3.85
N PRO A 190 34.34 -12.15 -3.24
CA PRO A 190 33.68 -13.37 -2.80
C PRO A 190 32.52 -13.03 -1.86
N PRO A 191 31.42 -13.81 -1.86
CA PRO A 191 30.28 -13.55 -1.00
C PRO A 191 30.72 -13.48 0.47
N PRO A 192 30.12 -12.60 1.28
CA PRO A 192 30.44 -12.54 2.70
C PRO A 192 30.23 -13.92 3.33
N LYS A 193 31.21 -14.33 4.15
CA LYS A 193 31.19 -15.62 4.88
C LYS A 193 30.13 -15.63 5.97
#